data_AF-A0A841Q0Y2-F1
#
_entry.id   AF-A0A841Q0Y2-F1
#
_cell.length_a   1.000
_cell.length_b   1.000
_cell.length_c   1.000
_cell.angle_alpha   90.00
_cell.angle_beta   90.00
_cell.angle_gamma   90.00
#
_symmetry.space_group_name_H-M   'P 1'
#
loop_
_entity.id
_entity.type
_entity.pdbx_description
1 polymer ?
#
loop_
_entity_poly.entity_id
_entity_poly.type
_entity_poly.pdbx_seq_one_letter_code
_entity_poly.pdbx_strand_id
1 'polypeptide(L)'
;LGAEEIGLVGGFEYVDQLSDSEIDRSVANFNLDMVGTAWEPASQLHVSTVDGEANAVWDYTDSAAERLELDDDKLTLHQLGRSDHVPFYEVGIDAALFIWMEPGTAPGQAGIEPWYHSPGDTIDRVSPEKIQMVGDLIDSAVSDLVTEQEPLLTDEAA
;
A
#
# COMPACT_ATOMS: atom_id res chain seq x y z
N LEU A 1 1.85 9.33 -7.18
CA LEU A 1 2.30 10.75 -7.18
C LEU A 1 2.61 11.17 -8.62
N GLY A 2 2.88 12.46 -8.88
CA GLY A 2 3.20 12.90 -10.25
C GLY A 2 4.51 12.28 -10.74
N ALA A 3 4.59 11.93 -12.03
CA ALA A 3 5.82 11.40 -12.66
C ALA A 3 6.41 10.14 -11.98
N GLU A 4 5.55 9.29 -11.40
CA GLU A 4 5.90 7.97 -10.87
C GLU A 4 6.53 7.08 -11.96
N GLU A 5 5.87 7.01 -13.13
CA GLU A 5 6.23 6.15 -14.27
C GLU A 5 7.61 6.41 -14.90
N ILE A 6 8.26 7.52 -14.54
CA ILE A 6 9.61 7.86 -15.01
C ILE A 6 10.67 7.76 -13.90
N GLY A 7 10.34 7.05 -12.81
CA GLY A 7 11.24 6.76 -11.71
C GLY A 7 10.89 7.48 -10.41
N LEU A 8 9.62 7.43 -10.00
CA LEU A 8 9.13 7.89 -8.69
C LEU A 8 9.43 9.37 -8.40
N VAL A 9 9.53 10.19 -9.46
CA VAL A 9 10.10 11.55 -9.36
C VAL A 9 9.31 12.41 -8.38
N GLY A 10 7.97 12.36 -8.43
CA GLY A 10 7.14 13.11 -7.49
C GLY A 10 7.20 12.57 -6.06
N GLY A 11 7.39 11.26 -5.88
CA GLY A 11 7.62 10.65 -4.57
C GLY A 11 8.90 11.13 -3.93
N PHE A 12 10.01 11.05 -4.67
CA PHE A 12 11.29 11.58 -4.21
C PHE A 12 11.25 13.08 -3.95
N GLU A 13 10.67 13.87 -4.86
CA GLU A 13 10.55 15.33 -4.69
C GLU A 13 9.70 15.70 -3.46
N TYR A 14 8.64 14.95 -3.15
CA TYR A 14 7.83 15.18 -1.96
C TYR A 14 8.61 14.85 -0.68
N VAL A 15 9.24 13.69 -0.62
CA VAL A 15 9.97 13.24 0.57
C VAL A 15 11.21 14.10 0.83
N ASP A 16 11.91 14.56 -0.21
CA ASP A 16 13.08 15.47 -0.08
C ASP A 16 12.73 16.84 0.52
N GLN A 17 11.45 17.23 0.48
CA GLN A 17 10.97 18.47 1.10
C GLN A 17 10.58 18.33 2.57
N LEU A 18 10.49 17.11 3.09
CA LEU A 18 10.16 16.88 4.50
C LEU A 18 11.35 17.24 5.38
N SER A 19 11.08 17.98 6.46
CA SER A 19 12.07 18.17 7.52
C SER A 19 12.25 16.89 8.35
N ASP A 20 13.40 16.77 9.04
CA ASP A 20 13.65 15.67 9.99
C ASP A 20 12.48 15.49 10.99
N SER A 21 11.91 16.60 11.48
CA SER A 21 10.77 16.56 12.41
C SER A 21 9.46 16.10 11.77
N GLU A 22 9.29 16.24 10.45
CA GLU A 22 8.16 15.68 9.73
C GLU A 22 8.36 14.20 9.45
N ILE A 23 9.59 13.78 9.13
CA ILE A 23 9.96 12.36 8.98
C ILE A 23 9.76 11.63 10.32
N ASP A 24 10.31 12.15 11.41
CA ASP A 24 10.23 11.54 12.76
C ASP A 24 8.78 11.36 13.25
N ARG A 25 7.85 12.22 12.83
CA ARG A 25 6.43 12.13 13.20
C ARG A 25 5.58 11.39 12.17
N SER A 26 6.17 10.95 11.05
CA SER A 26 5.47 10.20 10.01
C SER A 26 5.49 8.72 10.36
N VAL A 27 4.33 8.18 10.75
CA VAL A 27 4.23 6.80 11.23
C VAL A 27 4.19 5.79 10.09
N ALA A 28 3.40 6.06 9.05
CA ALA A 28 3.14 5.09 8.00
C ALA A 28 2.72 5.72 6.66
N ASN A 29 3.06 5.07 5.55
CA ASN A 29 2.63 5.39 4.19
C ASN A 29 1.87 4.20 3.56
N PHE A 30 0.59 4.41 3.26
CA PHE A 30 -0.26 3.45 2.56
C PHE A 30 -0.34 3.83 1.07
N ASN A 31 0.52 3.25 0.24
CA ASN A 31 0.55 3.54 -1.18
C ASN A 31 -0.39 2.63 -1.96
N LEU A 32 -1.35 3.20 -2.69
CA LEU A 32 -2.31 2.44 -3.51
C LEU A 32 -1.92 2.53 -4.99
N ASP A 33 -1.61 1.40 -5.62
CA ASP A 33 -1.32 1.34 -7.05
C ASP A 33 -1.86 0.03 -7.66
N MET A 34 -2.63 0.14 -8.74
CA MET A 34 -3.33 -0.99 -9.40
C MET A 34 -4.29 -1.79 -8.48
N VAL A 35 -5.09 -1.08 -7.67
CA VAL A 35 -6.03 -1.69 -6.68
C VAL A 35 -7.41 -2.10 -7.25
N GLY A 36 -7.57 -2.09 -8.57
CA GLY A 36 -8.90 -2.21 -9.20
C GLY A 36 -9.04 -3.22 -10.33
N THR A 37 -8.01 -3.99 -10.68
CA THR A 37 -8.05 -4.85 -11.88
C THR A 37 -9.21 -5.87 -11.89
N ALA A 38 -9.99 -5.92 -12.97
CA ALA A 38 -11.01 -6.95 -13.18
C ALA A 38 -10.43 -8.28 -13.68
N TRP A 39 -9.11 -8.38 -13.84
CA TRP A 39 -8.45 -9.62 -14.23
C TRP A 39 -8.64 -10.69 -13.15
N GLU A 40 -9.27 -11.80 -13.52
CA GLU A 40 -9.65 -12.87 -12.60
C GLU A 40 -8.45 -13.55 -11.92
N PRO A 41 -7.31 -13.80 -12.60
CA PRO A 41 -6.12 -14.36 -11.95
C PRO A 41 -5.56 -13.52 -10.82
N ALA A 42 -5.69 -12.18 -10.87
CA ALA A 42 -5.21 -11.29 -9.81
C ALA A 42 -6.17 -11.28 -8.60
N SER A 43 -6.23 -12.39 -7.89
CA SER A 43 -7.23 -12.65 -6.84
C SER A 43 -6.74 -12.42 -5.41
N GLN A 44 -5.45 -12.11 -5.20
CA GLN A 44 -4.83 -11.87 -3.90
C GLN A 44 -4.27 -10.43 -3.83
N LEU A 45 -4.63 -9.69 -2.78
CA LEU A 45 -4.08 -8.36 -2.53
C LEU A 45 -2.72 -8.51 -1.86
N HIS A 46 -1.69 -8.01 -2.52
CA HIS A 46 -0.33 -8.01 -1.99
C HIS A 46 -0.08 -6.68 -1.28
N VAL A 47 0.27 -6.76 0.00
CA VAL A 47 0.79 -5.63 0.79
C VAL A 47 2.30 -5.73 0.73
N SER A 48 2.90 -4.92 -0.13
CA SER A 48 4.29 -5.09 -0.53
C SER A 48 5.20 -4.07 0.13
N THR A 49 6.11 -4.52 0.99
CA THR A 49 7.20 -3.69 1.53
C THR A 49 8.44 -3.82 0.64
N VAL A 50 9.39 -2.89 0.78
CA VAL A 50 10.59 -2.87 -0.09
C VAL A 50 11.49 -4.09 0.17
N ASP A 51 11.65 -4.47 1.43
CA ASP A 51 12.47 -5.59 1.90
C ASP A 51 11.69 -6.89 2.12
N GLY A 52 10.36 -6.84 2.10
CA GLY A 52 9.49 -8.01 2.32
C GLY A 52 9.25 -8.31 3.80
N GLU A 53 9.72 -7.46 4.71
CA GLU A 53 9.50 -7.61 6.14
C GLU A 53 8.21 -6.89 6.57
N ALA A 54 7.61 -7.36 7.67
CA ALA A 54 6.44 -6.74 8.28
C ALA A 54 6.81 -5.38 8.89
N ASN A 55 5.87 -4.43 8.81
CA ASN A 55 5.98 -3.09 9.39
C ASN A 55 4.60 -2.61 9.84
N ALA A 56 4.48 -1.38 10.36
CA ALA A 56 3.20 -0.87 10.84
C ALA A 56 2.08 -0.96 9.79
N VAL A 57 2.38 -0.68 8.51
CA VAL A 57 1.38 -0.76 7.44
C VAL A 57 0.83 -2.18 7.31
N TRP A 58 1.69 -3.19 7.33
CA TRP A 58 1.26 -4.60 7.34
C TRP A 58 0.43 -4.92 8.59
N ASP A 59 0.92 -4.60 9.78
CA ASP A 59 0.29 -4.99 11.05
C ASP A 59 -1.13 -4.43 11.19
N TYR A 60 -1.33 -3.15 10.86
CA TYR A 60 -2.66 -2.52 10.87
C TYR A 60 -3.58 -3.08 9.78
N THR A 61 -3.01 -3.45 8.62
CA THR A 61 -3.80 -4.03 7.52
C THR A 61 -4.23 -5.45 7.82
N ASP A 62 -3.33 -6.29 8.34
CA ASP A 62 -3.63 -7.67 8.73
C ASP A 62 -4.73 -7.70 9.80
N SER A 63 -4.60 -6.84 10.81
CA SER A 63 -5.64 -6.64 11.83
C SER A 63 -6.98 -6.16 11.24
N ALA A 64 -6.94 -5.28 10.24
CA ALA A 64 -8.13 -4.83 9.52
C ALA A 64 -8.79 -5.94 8.72
N ALA A 65 -8.00 -6.81 8.08
CA ALA A 65 -8.49 -7.96 7.35
C ALA A 65 -9.22 -8.94 8.28
N GLU A 66 -8.66 -9.21 9.47
CA GLU A 66 -9.31 -10.04 10.50
C GLU A 66 -10.66 -9.46 10.93
N ARG A 67 -10.73 -8.14 11.18
CA ARG A 67 -11.98 -7.47 11.59
C ARG A 67 -13.05 -7.49 10.52
N LEU A 68 -12.64 -7.40 9.25
CA LEU A 68 -13.53 -7.44 8.09
C LEU A 68 -13.88 -8.88 7.68
N GLU A 69 -13.38 -9.88 8.41
CA GLU A 69 -13.62 -11.31 8.15
C GLU A 69 -13.23 -11.71 6.71
N LEU A 70 -12.11 -11.17 6.21
CA LEU A 70 -11.57 -11.54 4.90
C LEU A 70 -10.99 -12.98 4.94
N ASP A 71 -11.07 -13.69 3.83
CA ASP A 71 -10.46 -15.02 3.71
C ASP A 71 -8.93 -14.95 3.93
N ASP A 72 -8.35 -15.93 4.64
CA ASP A 72 -6.92 -15.97 5.00
C ASP A 72 -5.96 -15.85 3.79
N ASP A 73 -6.39 -16.29 2.60
CA ASP A 73 -5.58 -16.24 1.39
C ASP A 73 -5.77 -14.95 0.58
N LYS A 74 -6.66 -14.06 1.06
CA LYS A 74 -7.02 -12.84 0.34
C LYS A 74 -5.94 -11.78 0.38
N LEU A 75 -5.15 -11.76 1.45
CA LEU A 75 -4.03 -10.86 1.65
C LEU A 75 -2.71 -11.62 1.78
N THR A 76 -1.62 -10.97 1.41
CA THR A 76 -0.28 -11.50 1.71
C THR A 76 0.75 -10.38 1.83
N LEU A 77 1.71 -10.55 2.74
CA LEU A 77 2.91 -9.73 2.81
C LEU A 77 3.84 -10.13 1.66
N HIS A 78 4.34 -9.13 0.92
CA HIS A 78 5.17 -9.36 -0.27
C HIS A 78 6.36 -8.41 -0.31
N GLN A 79 7.36 -8.76 -1.12
CA GLN A 79 8.53 -7.94 -1.36
C GLN A 79 8.45 -7.30 -2.75
N LEU A 80 8.33 -5.97 -2.82
CA LEU A 80 8.31 -5.22 -4.08
C LEU A 80 8.69 -3.75 -3.89
N GLY A 81 9.57 -3.23 -4.74
CA GLY A 81 10.09 -1.85 -4.65
C GLY A 81 9.94 -1.03 -5.93
N ARG A 82 8.75 -1.00 -6.52
CA ARG A 82 8.47 -0.28 -7.79
C ARG A 82 7.17 0.53 -7.73
N SER A 83 7.07 1.39 -6.72
CA SER A 83 5.99 2.39 -6.58
C SER A 83 6.42 3.46 -5.55
N ASP A 84 5.59 4.48 -5.37
CA ASP A 84 5.86 5.64 -4.51
C ASP A 84 5.99 5.34 -3.01
N HIS A 85 5.82 4.10 -2.53
CA HIS A 85 6.17 3.73 -1.14
C HIS A 85 7.69 3.69 -0.92
N VAL A 86 8.49 3.55 -1.99
CA VAL A 86 9.95 3.43 -1.90
C VAL A 86 10.62 4.68 -1.30
N PRO A 87 10.33 5.92 -1.74
CA PRO A 87 10.93 7.11 -1.13
C PRO A 87 10.66 7.23 0.38
N PHE A 88 9.47 6.83 0.85
CA PHE A 88 9.14 6.84 2.28
C PHE A 88 9.95 5.79 3.06
N TYR A 89 10.07 4.58 2.51
CA TYR A 89 10.92 3.53 3.08
C TYR A 89 12.39 3.98 3.20
N GLU A 90 12.93 4.65 2.18
CA GLU A 90 14.34 5.09 2.17
C GLU A 90 14.69 6.09 3.27
N VAL A 91 13.72 6.87 3.76
CA VAL A 91 13.89 7.79 4.91
C VAL A 91 13.47 7.17 6.24
N GLY A 92 13.12 5.88 6.27
CA GLY A 92 12.79 5.14 7.49
C GLY A 92 11.32 5.23 7.93
N ILE A 93 10.42 5.70 7.06
CA ILE A 93 8.97 5.68 7.31
C ILE A 93 8.44 4.32 6.88
N ASP A 94 7.66 3.66 7.75
CA ASP A 94 7.00 2.39 7.41
C ASP A 94 6.08 2.59 6.21
N ALA A 95 6.32 1.85 5.14
CA ALA A 95 5.63 2.07 3.87
C ALA A 95 5.32 0.74 3.19
N ALA A 96 4.14 0.63 2.58
CA ALA A 96 3.80 -0.51 1.75
C ALA A 96 2.92 -0.12 0.55
N LEU A 97 3.08 -0.89 -0.52
CA LEU A 97 2.27 -0.84 -1.72
C LEU A 97 1.13 -1.86 -1.64
N PHE A 98 -0.09 -1.44 -1.93
CA PHE A 98 -1.26 -2.29 -2.09
C PHE A 98 -1.53 -2.50 -3.57
N ILE A 99 -1.52 -3.75 -4.03
CA ILE A 99 -1.67 -4.11 -5.44
C ILE A 99 -2.27 -5.51 -5.60
N TRP A 100 -3.20 -5.69 -6.54
CA TRP A 100 -3.73 -7.01 -6.85
C TRP A 100 -2.76 -7.80 -7.73
N MET A 101 -2.47 -9.04 -7.36
CA MET A 101 -1.65 -9.94 -8.17
C MET A 101 -2.16 -11.38 -8.12
N GLU A 102 -1.61 -12.19 -9.02
CA GLU A 102 -1.79 -13.63 -9.01
C GLU A 102 -1.27 -14.24 -7.70
N PRO A 103 -2.03 -15.13 -7.06
CA PRO A 103 -1.54 -15.88 -5.91
C PRO A 103 -0.26 -16.65 -6.23
N GLY A 104 0.70 -16.63 -5.31
CA GLY A 104 1.99 -17.30 -5.49
C GLY A 104 2.97 -16.54 -6.38
N THR A 105 2.74 -15.26 -6.65
CA THR A 105 3.73 -14.36 -7.26
C THR A 105 5.02 -14.38 -6.42
N ALA A 106 6.15 -14.70 -7.04
CA ALA A 106 7.43 -14.80 -6.34
C ALA A 106 7.91 -13.41 -5.83
N PRO A 107 8.63 -13.34 -4.69
CA PRO A 107 9.22 -12.09 -4.19
C PRO A 107 9.96 -11.29 -5.27
N GLY A 108 9.73 -9.99 -5.32
CA GLY A 108 10.27 -9.07 -6.33
C GLY A 108 9.57 -9.12 -7.70
N GLN A 109 8.67 -10.09 -7.94
CA GLN A 109 7.88 -10.18 -9.17
C GLN A 109 6.51 -9.54 -9.01
N ALA A 110 5.83 -9.34 -10.15
CA ALA A 110 4.47 -8.81 -10.23
C ALA A 110 3.68 -9.67 -11.24
N GLY A 111 2.79 -10.52 -10.72
CA GLY A 111 1.81 -11.26 -11.52
C GLY A 111 0.56 -10.41 -11.74
N ILE A 112 0.65 -9.45 -12.65
CA ILE A 112 -0.39 -8.42 -12.91
C ILE A 112 -1.05 -8.62 -14.27
N GLU A 113 -2.15 -7.92 -14.50
CA GLU A 113 -2.92 -8.00 -15.75
C GLU A 113 -2.10 -7.86 -17.04
N PRO A 114 -2.53 -8.52 -18.13
CA PRO A 114 -1.86 -8.40 -19.42
C PRO A 114 -2.04 -7.03 -20.10
N TRP A 115 -2.92 -6.16 -19.59
CA TRP A 115 -3.13 -4.81 -20.13
C TRP A 115 -2.33 -3.72 -19.42
N TYR A 116 -1.59 -4.03 -18.36
CA TYR A 116 -0.64 -3.12 -17.73
C TYR A 116 0.28 -2.47 -18.79
N HIS A 117 0.45 -1.15 -18.71
CA HIS A 117 1.22 -0.33 -19.67
C HIS A 117 0.77 -0.46 -21.13
N SER A 118 -0.52 -0.72 -21.35
CA SER A 118 -1.10 -0.80 -22.69
C SER A 118 -2.29 0.14 -22.85
N PRO A 119 -2.65 0.51 -24.10
CA PRO A 119 -3.91 1.22 -24.36
C PRO A 119 -5.19 0.48 -23.95
N GLY A 120 -5.07 -0.81 -23.57
CA GLY A 120 -6.16 -1.63 -23.07
C GLY A 120 -6.39 -1.52 -21.57
N ASP A 121 -5.55 -0.78 -20.83
CA ASP A 121 -5.81 -0.42 -19.44
C ASP A 121 -6.89 0.67 -19.39
N THR A 122 -8.13 0.23 -19.35
CA THR A 122 -9.33 1.07 -19.49
C THR A 122 -10.37 0.73 -18.43
N ILE A 123 -11.31 1.66 -18.19
CA ILE A 123 -12.27 1.57 -17.08
C ILE A 123 -13.18 0.32 -17.13
N ASP A 124 -13.41 -0.28 -18.30
CA ASP A 124 -14.13 -1.55 -18.44
C ASP A 124 -13.37 -2.75 -17.89
N ARG A 125 -12.08 -2.59 -17.57
CA ARG A 125 -11.20 -3.57 -16.93
C ARG A 125 -11.04 -3.33 -15.43
N VAL A 126 -11.90 -2.51 -14.84
CA VAL A 126 -11.89 -2.22 -13.41
C VAL A 126 -13.05 -2.93 -12.72
N SER A 127 -12.76 -3.61 -11.62
CA SER A 127 -13.74 -4.22 -10.71
C SER A 127 -14.08 -3.25 -9.58
N PRO A 128 -15.32 -2.73 -9.53
CA PRO A 128 -15.77 -1.90 -8.40
C PRO A 128 -15.74 -2.65 -7.06
N GLU A 129 -15.96 -3.97 -7.07
CA GLU A 129 -15.95 -4.80 -5.87
C GLU A 129 -14.55 -4.89 -5.25
N LYS A 130 -13.50 -5.02 -6.08
CA LYS A 130 -12.11 -5.00 -5.59
C LYS A 130 -11.72 -3.63 -5.05
N ILE A 131 -12.13 -2.54 -5.71
CA ILE A 131 -11.90 -1.17 -5.20
C ILE A 131 -12.60 -0.98 -3.85
N GLN A 132 -13.86 -1.42 -3.73
CA GLN A 132 -14.61 -1.29 -2.48
C GLN A 132 -13.92 -2.03 -1.34
N MET A 133 -13.52 -3.28 -1.56
CA MET A 133 -12.81 -4.07 -0.55
C MET A 133 -11.50 -3.42 -0.11
N VAL A 134 -10.68 -2.92 -1.05
CA VAL A 134 -9.43 -2.21 -0.69
C VAL A 134 -9.76 -0.92 0.06
N GLY A 135 -10.80 -0.19 -0.35
CA GLY A 135 -11.26 1.00 0.35
C GLY A 135 -11.65 0.73 1.80
N ASP A 136 -12.49 -0.30 2.03
CA ASP A 136 -12.94 -0.69 3.38
C ASP A 136 -11.77 -1.18 4.25
N LEU A 137 -10.83 -1.92 3.65
CA LEU A 137 -9.63 -2.41 4.34
C LEU A 137 -8.72 -1.25 4.79
N ILE A 138 -8.43 -0.31 3.88
CA ILE A 138 -7.59 0.85 4.17
C ILE A 138 -8.26 1.78 5.18
N ASP A 139 -9.57 2.01 5.06
CA ASP A 139 -10.33 2.82 6.01
C ASP A 139 -10.25 2.24 7.44
N SER A 140 -10.45 0.93 7.57
CA SER A 140 -10.33 0.22 8.85
C SER A 140 -8.90 0.25 9.42
N ALA A 141 -7.87 0.04 8.58
CA ALA A 141 -6.47 0.06 9.02
C ALA A 141 -6.01 1.46 9.46
N VAL A 142 -6.32 2.48 8.66
CA VAL A 142 -5.92 3.87 8.95
C VAL A 142 -6.70 4.42 10.14
N SER A 143 -7.98 4.07 10.29
CA SER A 143 -8.78 4.49 11.45
C SER A 143 -8.20 3.97 12.76
N ASP A 144 -7.77 2.70 12.79
CA ASP A 144 -7.13 2.12 13.97
C ASP A 144 -5.80 2.80 14.28
N LEU A 145 -4.93 2.96 13.27
CA LEU A 145 -3.65 3.64 13.40
C LEU A 145 -3.83 5.05 13.99
N VAL A 146 -4.76 5.84 13.46
CA VAL A 146 -5.01 7.21 13.95
C VAL A 146 -5.57 7.19 15.38
N THR A 147 -6.50 6.28 15.68
CA THR A 147 -7.11 6.18 17.02
C THR A 147 -6.09 5.80 18.09
N GLU A 148 -5.16 4.89 17.78
CA GLU A 148 -4.11 4.49 18.72
C GLU A 148 -3.03 5.55 18.92
N GLN A 149 -2.84 6.43 17.93
CA GLN A 149 -1.91 7.56 18.03
C GLN A 149 -2.51 8.77 18.77
N GLU A 150 -3.84 8.90 18.87
CA GLU A 150 -4.47 10.04 19.58
C GLU A 150 -4.01 10.22 21.04
N PRO A 151 -3.94 9.17 21.89
CA PRO A 151 -3.44 9.31 23.26
C PRO A 151 -1.99 9.81 23.32
N LEU A 152 -1.13 9.35 22.39
CA LEU A 152 0.29 9.69 22.34
C LEU A 152 0.52 11.16 21.92
N LEU A 153 -0.33 11.69 21.04
CA LEU A 153 -0.27 13.09 20.60
C LEU A 153 -0.72 14.09 21.68
N THR A 154 -1.58 13.67 22.60
CA THR A 154 -2.04 14.55 23.69
C THR A 154 -1.06 14.71 24.84
N ASP A 155 -0.17 13.72 25.04
CA ASP A 155 0.85 13.76 26.10
C ASP A 155 2.11 14.56 25.71
N GLU A 156 2.44 14.70 24.41
CA GLU A 156 3.55 15.57 23.96
C GLU A 156 3.20 17.07 23.92
N ALA A 157 1.90 17.42 24.01
CA ALA A 157 1.42 18.80 23.98
C ALA A 157 1.20 19.42 25.38
N ALA A 158 1.53 18.71 26.47
CA ALA A 158 1.34 19.10 27.87
C ALA A 158 2.68 19.37 28.61
#